data_AF-A0A2R8ANL0-F1
#
_entry.id   AF-A0A2R8ANL0-F1
#
_cell.length_a   1.000
_cell.length_b   1.000
_cell.length_c   1.000
_cell.angle_alpha   90.00
_cell.angle_beta   90.00
_cell.angle_gamma   90.00
#
_symmetry.space_group_name_H-M   'P 1'
#
loop_
_entity.id
_entity.type
_entity.pdbx_description
1 polymer ?
#
loop_
_entity_poly.entity_id
_entity_poly.type
_entity_poly.pdbx_seq_one_letter_code
_entity_poly.pdbx_strand_id
1 'polypeptide(L)' 'MNAPTDVSMKTDDVLRFELEVFKREHRDLDLAIDALIQTGSDQLTIQRLKKKKLALKDKIAMIEDRLTPDIIA' A
#
# COMPACT_ATOMS: atom_id res chain seq x y z
N MET A 1 -17.90 -14.77 -7.81
CA MET A 1 -17.79 -14.89 -6.34
C MET A 1 -16.73 -13.90 -5.88
N ASN A 2 -17.11 -12.80 -5.24
CA ASN A 2 -16.13 -11.88 -4.64
C ASN A 2 -15.76 -12.44 -3.26
N ALA A 3 -14.56 -12.99 -3.15
CA ALA A 3 -14.03 -13.38 -1.86
C ALA A 3 -13.86 -12.12 -1.00
N PRO A 4 -14.50 -12.04 0.19
CA PRO A 4 -14.11 -11.02 1.14
C PRO A 4 -12.67 -11.35 1.53
N THR A 5 -11.75 -10.42 1.32
CA THR A 5 -10.37 -10.56 1.81
C THR A 5 -10.42 -10.44 3.33
N ASP A 6 -10.75 -11.56 3.96
CA ASP A 6 -10.77 -11.73 5.39
C ASP A 6 -9.32 -11.79 5.86
N VAL A 7 -8.74 -10.60 6.05
CA VAL A 7 -7.39 -10.49 6.61
C VAL A 7 -7.32 -11.30 7.91
N SER A 8 -8.45 -11.46 8.64
CA SER A 8 -8.58 -12.21 9.90
C SER A 8 -8.01 -13.64 9.86
N MET A 9 -8.09 -14.35 8.73
CA MET A 9 -7.59 -15.74 8.62
C MET A 9 -6.14 -15.91 8.13
N LYS A 10 -5.41 -14.81 7.84
CA LYS A 10 -4.02 -14.92 7.35
C LYS A 10 -3.04 -15.12 8.51
N THR A 11 -2.13 -16.09 8.34
CA THR A 11 -0.97 -16.29 9.23
C THR A 11 -0.02 -15.09 9.16
N ASP A 12 0.67 -14.79 10.24
CA ASP A 12 1.61 -13.66 10.34
C ASP A 12 2.67 -13.66 9.24
N ASP A 13 3.15 -14.83 8.80
CA ASP A 13 4.10 -14.94 7.69
C ASP A 13 3.52 -14.46 6.36
N VAL A 14 2.23 -14.75 6.11
CA VAL A 14 1.52 -14.26 4.91
C VAL A 14 1.35 -12.75 4.99
N LEU A 15 0.99 -12.22 6.16
CA LEU A 15 0.86 -10.77 6.38
C LEU A 15 2.19 -10.05 6.20
N ARG A 16 3.30 -10.62 6.67
CA ARG A 16 4.65 -10.07 6.45
C ARG A 16 5.03 -10.04 4.98
N PHE A 17 4.73 -11.10 4.25
CA PHE A 17 4.97 -11.15 2.81
C PHE A 17 4.13 -10.11 2.06
N GLU A 18 2.83 -10.02 2.35
CA GLU A 18 1.95 -9.00 1.75
C GLU A 18 2.40 -7.58 2.09
N LEU A 19 2.84 -7.35 3.33
CA LEU A 19 3.40 -6.07 3.75
C LEU A 19 4.62 -5.69 2.91
N GLU A 20 5.54 -6.61 2.66
CA GLU A 20 6.71 -6.37 1.83
C GLU A 20 6.34 -6.05 0.38
N VAL A 21 5.39 -6.80 -0.18
CA VAL A 21 4.85 -6.56 -1.53
C VAL A 21 4.21 -5.17 -1.61
N PHE A 22 3.33 -4.81 -0.67
CA PHE A 22 2.69 -3.49 -0.67
C PHE A 22 3.70 -2.36 -0.45
N LYS A 23 4.71 -2.55 0.41
CA LYS A 23 5.82 -1.58 0.58
C LYS A 23 6.59 -1.37 -0.71
N ARG A 24 6.84 -2.43 -1.48
CA ARG A 24 7.50 -2.34 -2.79
C ARG A 24 6.62 -1.59 -3.80
N GLU A 25 5.36 -2.00 -3.93
CA GLU A 25 4.40 -1.36 -4.84
C GLU A 25 4.19 0.13 -4.51
N HIS A 26 4.16 0.49 -3.23
CA HIS A 26 4.07 1.88 -2.78
C HIS A 26 5.31 2.70 -3.21
N ARG A 27 6.52 2.14 -3.12
CA ARG A 27 7.74 2.80 -3.61
C ARG A 27 7.74 2.95 -5.12
N ASP A 28 7.31 1.93 -5.85
CA ASP A 28 7.24 1.95 -7.30
C ASP A 28 6.23 3.01 -7.79
N LEU A 29 5.09 3.14 -7.10
CA LEU A 29 4.13 4.22 -7.36
C LEU A 29 4.71 5.61 -7.11
N ASP A 30 5.57 5.77 -6.11
CA ASP A 30 6.24 7.04 -5.86
C ASP A 30 7.15 7.43 -7.01
N LEU A 31 8.00 6.49 -7.45
CA LEU A 31 8.88 6.70 -8.59
C LEU A 31 8.09 7.02 -9.87
N ALA A 32 6.96 6.34 -10.08
CA ALA A 32 6.09 6.62 -11.22
C ALA A 32 5.45 8.01 -11.15
N ILE A 33 5.01 8.45 -9.96
CA ILE A 33 4.47 9.80 -9.76
C ILE A 33 5.56 10.85 -10.03
N ASP A 34 6.76 10.67 -9.50
CA ASP A 34 7.87 11.60 -9.68
C ASP A 34 8.30 11.69 -11.16
N ALA A 35 8.35 10.56 -11.86
CA ALA A 35 8.64 10.53 -13.29
C ALA A 35 7.58 11.29 -14.10
N LEU A 36 6.28 11.11 -13.77
CA LEU A 36 5.18 11.82 -14.44
C LEU A 36 5.17 13.32 -14.14
N ILE A 37 5.57 13.72 -12.94
CA ILE A 37 5.73 15.13 -12.59
C ILE A 37 6.87 15.75 -13.41
N GLN A 38 8.01 15.06 -13.51
CA GLN A 38 9.17 15.54 -14.28
C GLN A 38 8.88 15.66 -15.79
N THR A 39 8.06 14.77 -16.35
CA THR A 39 7.68 14.82 -17.76
C THR A 39 6.56 15.83 -18.06
N GLY A 40 5.99 16.48 -17.05
CA GLY A 40 4.88 17.42 -17.22
C GLY A 40 3.57 16.74 -17.65
N SER A 41 3.36 15.50 -17.20
CA SER A 41 2.19 14.70 -17.55
C SER A 41 0.88 15.25 -16.96
N ASP A 42 -0.24 14.71 -17.46
CA ASP A 42 -1.59 15.09 -17.04
C ASP A 42 -1.80 15.01 -15.51
N GLN A 43 -2.28 16.13 -14.95
CA GLN A 43 -2.52 16.30 -13.52
C GLN A 43 -3.58 15.33 -12.98
N LEU A 44 -4.58 14.94 -13.79
CA LEU A 44 -5.60 13.98 -13.38
C LEU A 44 -4.98 12.57 -13.18
N THR A 45 -4.03 12.19 -14.04
CA THR A 45 -3.27 10.93 -13.91
C THR A 45 -2.45 10.92 -12.63
N ILE A 46 -1.73 12.01 -12.34
CA ILE A 46 -0.94 12.16 -11.10
C ILE A 46 -1.86 12.07 -9.86
N GLN A 47 -3.02 12.73 -9.87
CA GLN A 47 -3.98 12.66 -8.77
C GLN A 47 -4.52 11.24 -8.54
N ARG A 48 -4.81 10.49 -9.61
CA ARG A 48 -5.27 9.10 -9.52
C ARG A 48 -4.19 8.21 -8.89
N LEU A 49 -2.92 8.39 -9.27
CA LEU A 49 -1.82 7.62 -8.70
C LEU A 49 -1.59 7.96 -7.23
N LYS A 50 -1.65 9.25 -6.85
CA LYS A 50 -1.57 9.67 -5.44
C LYS A 50 -2.69 9.05 -4.59
N LYS A 51 -3.91 8.96 -5.13
CA LYS A 51 -5.02 8.28 -4.44
C LYS A 51 -4.76 6.78 -4.25
N LYS A 52 -4.21 6.11 -5.27
CA LYS A 52 -3.80 4.69 -5.15
C LYS A 52 -2.70 4.50 -4.12
N LYS A 53 -1.69 5.37 -4.13
CA LYS A 53 -0.59 5.38 -3.15
C LYS A 53 -1.13 5.53 -1.72
N LEU A 54 -2.08 6.44 -1.50
CA LEU A 54 -2.72 6.62 -0.19
C LEU A 54 -3.44 5.34 0.28
N ALA A 55 -4.23 4.71 -0.59
CA ALA A 55 -4.92 3.47 -0.25
C ALA A 55 -3.95 2.30 0.06
N LEU A 56 -2.78 2.25 -0.60
CA LEU A 56 -1.74 1.27 -0.27
C LEU A 56 -1.10 1.57 1.09
N LYS A 57 -0.83 2.85 1.38
CA LYS A 57 -0.34 3.27 2.69
C LYS A 57 -1.29 2.86 3.82
N ASP A 58 -2.59 3.05 3.63
CA ASP A 58 -3.61 2.68 4.62
C ASP A 58 -3.65 1.16 4.85
N LYS A 59 -3.51 0.36 3.79
CA LYS A 59 -3.41 -1.11 3.89
C LYS A 59 -2.14 -1.57 4.59
N ILE A 60 -1.00 -0.92 4.29
CA ILE A 60 0.28 -1.18 4.95
C ILE A 60 0.13 -0.93 6.45
N ALA A 61 -0.42 0.23 6.85
CA ALA A 61 -0.64 0.56 8.24
C ALA A 61 -1.54 -0.45 8.95
N MET A 62 -2.64 -0.88 8.31
CA MET A 62 -3.53 -1.89 8.87
C MET A 62 -2.85 -3.25 9.08
N ILE A 63 -1.94 -3.65 8.19
CA ILE A 63 -1.17 -4.89 8.34
C ILE A 63 -0.06 -4.73 9.39
N GLU A 64 0.60 -3.58 9.44
CA GLU A 64 1.60 -3.26 10.46
C GLU A 64 0.98 -3.25 11.86
N ASP A 65 -0.14 -2.56 12.07
CA ASP A 65 -0.85 -2.52 13.34
C ASP A 65 -1.23 -3.92 13.85
N ARG A 66 -1.56 -4.82 12.93
CA ARG A 66 -1.86 -6.22 13.27
C ARG A 66 -0.61 -7.04 13.60
N LEU A 67 0.51 -6.78 12.94
CA LEU A 67 1.78 -7.49 13.15
C LEU A 67 2.58 -6.95 14.35
N THR A 68 2.36 -5.69 14.73
CA THR A 68 3.03 -5.02 15.85
C THR A 68 2.03 -4.45 16.86
N PRO A 69 1.13 -5.26 17.43
CA PRO A 69 0.13 -4.75 18.38
C PRO A 69 0.74 -4.23 19.70
N ASP A 70 1.99 -4.57 20.03
CA ASP A 70 2.62 -4.35 21.34
C ASP A 70 3.60 -3.15 21.45
N ILE A 71 3.72 -2.28 20.43
CA ILE A 71 4.70 -1.17 20.46
C ILE A 71 4.07 0.19 20.82
N ILE A 72 2.73 0.25 20.94
CA ILE A 72 1.98 1.46 21.34
C ILE A 72 1.12 1.15 22.58
N ALA A 73 1.77 0.88 23.72
CA ALA A 73 1.16 0.82 25.06
C ALA A 73 2.09 1.52 26.07
#